data_AF-A0AAN0M096-F1
#
_entry.id   AF-A0AAN0M096-F1
#
_cell.length_a   1.000
_cell.length_b   1.000
_cell.length_c   1.000
_cell.angle_alpha   90.00
_cell.angle_beta   90.00
_cell.angle_gamma   90.00
#
_symmetry.space_group_name_H-M   'P 1'
#
loop_
_entity.id
_entity.type
_entity.pdbx_description
1 polymer ?
#
loop_
_entity_poly.entity_id
_entity_poly.type
_entity_poly.pdbx_seq_one_letter_code
_entity_poly.pdbx_strand_id
1 'polypeptide(L)'
;MNFGGHKVGKGTQKFESDLVKPNIQVQDKRGAASDGWNLSVALSDFTNNEAVDAGKTTKGIITFNNTTMFEGNNKPSQKEPSNVNTKVVVESGKTTQIASASKGEGLGLWGFHWYAPNYKTDQTNSNVTLEMDTNTVVSGAYSTTLNGHLAQRHNNCKWAIILPTPSFEVIITFIFHTLEK
;
A
#
# COMPACT_ATOMS: atom_id res chain seq x y z
N MET A 1 4.97 3.08 -7.48
CA MET A 1 4.94 4.34 -6.69
C MET A 1 6.34 4.89 -6.65
N ASN A 2 6.55 6.18 -6.87
CA ASN A 2 7.88 6.79 -6.78
C ASN A 2 7.91 7.77 -5.60
N PHE A 3 9.05 7.85 -4.95
CA PHE A 3 9.34 8.82 -3.89
C PHE A 3 10.44 9.81 -4.31
N GLY A 4 10.96 9.71 -5.54
CA GLY A 4 11.89 10.65 -6.12
C GLY A 4 13.36 10.37 -5.79
N GLY A 5 14.22 11.33 -6.17
CA GLY A 5 15.65 11.31 -5.88
C GLY A 5 16.01 12.27 -4.75
N HIS A 6 16.65 11.77 -3.70
CA HIS A 6 16.93 12.57 -2.50
C HIS A 6 18.39 12.51 -2.10
N LYS A 7 18.91 13.64 -1.63
CA LYS A 7 20.18 13.69 -0.92
C LYS A 7 19.93 13.28 0.52
N VAL A 8 20.59 12.23 0.98
CA VAL A 8 20.36 11.68 2.32
C VAL A 8 21.58 11.78 3.21
N GLY A 9 21.30 12.01 4.48
CA GLY A 9 22.28 11.98 5.57
C GLY A 9 22.20 10.65 6.31
N LYS A 10 22.75 10.63 7.53
CA LYS A 10 22.64 9.47 8.44
C LYS A 10 21.40 9.60 9.33
N GLY A 11 20.84 8.45 9.74
CA GLY A 11 19.69 8.36 10.63
C GLY A 11 18.34 8.12 9.94
N THR A 12 17.26 8.25 10.68
CA THR A 12 15.90 8.09 10.14
C THR A 12 15.48 9.31 9.35
N GLN A 13 15.03 9.10 8.11
CA GLN A 13 14.56 10.15 7.22
C GLN A 13 13.17 9.83 6.68
N LYS A 14 12.41 10.88 6.36
CA LYS A 14 11.03 10.78 5.88
C LYS A 14 10.86 11.50 4.54
N PHE A 15 10.17 10.86 3.62
CA PHE A 15 9.96 11.31 2.25
C PHE A 15 8.47 11.22 1.88
N GLU A 16 8.02 12.10 0.98
CA GLU A 16 6.66 12.08 0.43
C GLU A 16 6.66 11.41 -0.95
N SER A 17 5.56 10.77 -1.32
CA SER A 17 5.45 10.18 -2.66
C SER A 17 5.19 11.24 -3.72
N ASP A 18 5.77 11.06 -4.91
CA ASP A 18 5.44 11.88 -6.09
C ASP A 18 4.08 11.50 -6.71
N LEU A 19 3.48 10.38 -6.27
CA LEU A 19 2.19 9.94 -6.77
C LEU A 19 1.06 10.67 -6.04
N VAL A 20 0.41 11.60 -6.73
CA VAL A 20 -0.66 12.46 -6.15
C VAL A 20 -2.04 11.82 -6.10
N LYS A 21 -2.29 10.72 -6.82
CA LYS A 21 -3.59 10.00 -6.85
C LYS A 21 -3.50 8.47 -6.62
N PRO A 22 -2.82 8.00 -5.56
CA PRO A 22 -2.75 6.56 -5.28
C PRO A 22 -4.12 6.05 -4.84
N ASN A 23 -4.52 4.90 -5.38
CA ASN A 23 -5.72 4.18 -4.98
C ASN A 23 -5.55 2.67 -5.16
N ILE A 24 -6.30 1.90 -4.36
CA ILE A 24 -6.48 0.46 -4.49
C ILE A 24 -7.97 0.19 -4.65
N GLN A 25 -8.33 -0.82 -5.44
CA GLN A 25 -9.72 -1.21 -5.66
C GLN A 25 -9.92 -2.68 -5.36
N VAL A 26 -11.07 -2.99 -4.79
CA VAL A 26 -11.56 -4.33 -4.51
C VAL A 26 -12.88 -4.50 -5.24
N GLN A 27 -13.00 -5.57 -6.01
CA GLN A 27 -14.26 -5.92 -6.66
C GLN A 27 -14.77 -7.25 -6.13
N ASP A 28 -15.85 -7.22 -5.35
CA ASP A 28 -16.57 -8.41 -4.92
C ASP A 28 -17.73 -8.72 -5.88
N LYS A 29 -17.57 -9.78 -6.68
CA LYS A 29 -18.57 -10.23 -7.66
C LYS A 29 -19.47 -11.36 -7.15
N ARG A 30 -19.39 -11.76 -5.87
CA ARG A 30 -19.96 -13.03 -5.38
C ARG A 30 -21.49 -13.13 -5.34
N GLY A 31 -22.25 -12.17 -5.89
CA GLY A 31 -23.70 -12.23 -6.02
C GLY A 31 -24.48 -12.07 -4.71
N ALA A 32 -24.01 -12.69 -3.62
CA ALA A 32 -24.45 -12.49 -2.25
C ALA A 32 -23.24 -12.18 -1.35
N ALA A 33 -23.36 -11.18 -0.48
CA ALA A 33 -22.32 -10.76 0.47
C ALA A 33 -22.19 -11.74 1.67
N SER A 34 -22.15 -13.05 1.44
CA SER A 34 -22.33 -14.05 2.50
C SER A 34 -21.19 -14.12 3.52
N ASP A 35 -19.96 -13.82 3.10
CA ASP A 35 -18.76 -14.12 3.89
C ASP A 35 -17.85 -12.93 4.15
N GLY A 36 -18.10 -11.76 3.54
CA GLY A 36 -17.24 -10.59 3.66
C GLY A 36 -15.83 -10.80 3.07
N TRP A 37 -14.93 -9.85 3.32
CA TRP A 37 -13.54 -9.91 2.86
C TRP A 37 -12.61 -9.09 3.74
N ASN A 38 -11.30 -9.39 3.70
CA ASN A 38 -10.23 -8.62 4.32
C ASN A 38 -9.23 -8.19 3.24
N LEU A 39 -8.95 -6.90 3.16
CA LEU A 39 -7.90 -6.32 2.31
C LEU A 39 -6.68 -6.01 3.19
N SER A 40 -5.55 -6.59 2.86
CA SER A 40 -4.26 -6.33 3.51
C SER A 40 -3.17 -6.03 2.48
N VAL A 41 -2.09 -5.41 2.92
CA VAL A 41 -0.88 -5.20 2.13
C VAL A 41 0.35 -5.69 2.87
N ALA A 42 1.32 -6.22 2.14
CA ALA A 42 2.61 -6.63 2.67
C ALA A 42 3.73 -5.88 1.93
N LEU A 43 4.71 -5.37 2.68
CA LEU A 43 5.84 -4.63 2.14
C LEU A 43 7.11 -5.47 2.24
N SER A 44 7.88 -5.60 1.17
CA SER A 44 9.22 -6.22 1.23
C SER A 44 10.28 -5.24 1.75
N ASP A 45 11.47 -5.76 2.06
CA ASP A 45 12.65 -4.91 2.26
C ASP A 45 12.98 -4.17 0.96
N PHE A 46 13.58 -2.98 1.10
CA PHE A 46 14.06 -2.19 -0.04
C PHE A 46 15.41 -2.72 -0.47
N THR A 47 15.60 -2.91 -1.77
CA THR A 47 16.81 -3.48 -2.35
C THR A 47 17.39 -2.56 -3.42
N ASN A 48 18.68 -2.28 -3.31
CA ASN A 48 19.48 -1.70 -4.39
C ASN A 48 20.21 -2.83 -5.11
N ASN A 49 19.74 -3.19 -6.30
CA ASN A 49 20.29 -4.31 -7.06
C ASN A 49 21.69 -4.01 -7.64
N GLU A 50 22.12 -2.76 -7.64
CA GLU A 50 23.44 -2.32 -8.15
C GLU A 50 24.49 -2.22 -7.04
N ALA A 51 24.08 -2.25 -5.77
CA ALA A 51 24.99 -2.20 -4.63
C ALA A 51 25.66 -3.55 -4.34
N VAL A 52 26.90 -3.48 -3.82
CA VAL A 52 27.60 -4.60 -3.19
C VAL A 52 26.86 -5.02 -1.90
N ASP A 53 27.13 -6.23 -1.38
CA ASP A 53 26.35 -6.81 -0.27
C ASP A 53 26.18 -5.87 0.94
N ALA A 54 27.19 -5.05 1.26
CA ALA A 54 27.07 -3.98 2.24
C ALA A 54 26.19 -2.82 1.71
N GLY A 55 25.02 -2.64 2.33
CA GLY A 55 24.07 -1.57 1.97
C GLY A 55 23.09 -1.95 0.87
N LYS A 56 23.13 -3.21 0.38
CA LYS A 56 22.23 -3.71 -0.64
C LYS A 56 20.76 -3.68 -0.23
N THR A 57 20.47 -3.97 1.03
CA THR A 57 19.10 -4.00 1.56
C THR A 57 18.93 -3.06 2.73
N THR A 58 17.72 -2.53 2.88
CA THR A 58 17.32 -1.69 4.01
C THR A 58 15.82 -1.83 4.27
N LYS A 59 15.41 -1.52 5.50
CA LYS A 59 14.00 -1.58 5.92
C LYS A 59 13.38 -0.20 5.83
N GLY A 60 12.11 -0.15 5.45
CA GLY A 60 11.34 1.07 5.44
C GLY A 60 9.95 0.89 6.05
N ILE A 61 9.29 2.02 6.28
CA ILE A 61 7.93 2.11 6.77
C ILE A 61 7.16 3.02 5.82
N ILE A 62 6.13 2.47 5.18
CA ILE A 62 5.23 3.27 4.36
C ILE A 62 3.99 3.58 5.18
N THR A 63 3.67 4.86 5.30
CA THR A 63 2.45 5.32 5.96
C THR A 63 1.50 5.92 4.94
N PHE A 64 0.29 5.38 4.90
CA PHE A 64 -0.86 5.93 4.20
C PHE A 64 -1.77 6.63 5.21
N ASN A 65 -1.99 7.93 5.07
CA ASN A 65 -2.85 8.74 5.93
C ASN A 65 -4.11 9.18 5.17
N ASN A 66 -5.18 9.44 5.92
CA ASN A 66 -6.45 9.95 5.39
C ASN A 66 -7.08 9.03 4.33
N THR A 67 -7.07 7.71 4.60
CA THR A 67 -7.76 6.74 3.74
C THR A 67 -9.19 7.18 3.53
N THR A 68 -9.55 7.42 2.27
CA THR A 68 -10.91 7.74 1.88
C THR A 68 -11.45 6.62 1.01
N MET A 69 -12.65 6.15 1.34
CA MET A 69 -13.34 5.11 0.59
C MET A 69 -14.25 5.75 -0.45
N PHE A 70 -14.36 5.12 -1.61
CA PHE A 70 -15.36 5.44 -2.62
C PHE A 70 -16.02 4.17 -3.13
N GLU A 71 -17.31 4.28 -3.47
CA GLU A 71 -18.04 3.25 -4.17
C GLU A 71 -17.82 3.42 -5.69
N GLY A 72 -17.42 2.35 -6.37
CA GLY A 72 -17.30 2.33 -7.83
C GLY A 72 -18.55 1.80 -8.54
N ASN A 73 -19.54 1.32 -7.78
CA ASN A 73 -20.82 0.88 -8.29
C ASN A 73 -21.87 2.00 -8.14
N ASN A 74 -22.62 2.31 -9.20
CA ASN A 74 -23.79 3.18 -9.11
C ASN A 74 -25.02 2.45 -8.52
N LYS A 75 -24.83 1.51 -7.58
CA LYS A 75 -25.89 0.68 -7.01
C LYS A 75 -26.05 0.97 -5.51
N PRO A 76 -26.86 1.97 -5.14
CA PRO A 76 -26.97 2.49 -3.77
C PRO A 76 -27.55 1.51 -2.72
N SER A 77 -27.86 0.27 -3.10
CA SER A 77 -28.41 -0.74 -2.19
C SER A 77 -27.36 -1.62 -1.52
N GLN A 78 -26.06 -1.44 -1.80
CA GLN A 78 -25.00 -2.26 -1.23
C GLN A 78 -24.46 -1.61 0.05
N LYS A 79 -24.41 -2.38 1.14
CA LYS A 79 -23.86 -1.89 2.41
C LYS A 79 -22.35 -1.75 2.29
N GLU A 80 -21.82 -0.60 2.70
CA GLU A 80 -20.40 -0.30 2.64
C GLU A 80 -19.55 -1.16 3.60
N PRO A 81 -18.25 -1.37 3.31
CA PRO A 81 -17.31 -1.97 4.25
C PRO A 81 -17.21 -1.15 5.55
N SER A 82 -17.53 -1.77 6.69
CA SER A 82 -17.58 -1.04 7.96
C SER A 82 -16.21 -0.75 8.58
N ASN A 83 -15.17 -1.47 8.17
CA ASN A 83 -13.87 -1.45 8.85
C ASN A 83 -12.80 -0.93 7.89
N VAL A 84 -12.68 0.39 7.78
CA VAL A 84 -11.67 1.05 6.95
C VAL A 84 -10.70 1.81 7.84
N ASN A 85 -9.42 1.44 7.82
CA ASN A 85 -8.40 2.13 8.60
C ASN A 85 -8.09 3.49 7.97
N THR A 86 -8.29 4.57 8.71
CA THR A 86 -7.98 5.94 8.27
C THR A 86 -6.48 6.22 8.16
N LYS A 87 -5.66 5.43 8.88
CA LYS A 87 -4.20 5.42 8.82
C LYS A 87 -3.71 3.98 8.71
N VAL A 88 -2.84 3.70 7.73
CA VAL A 88 -2.22 2.39 7.51
C VAL A 88 -0.71 2.55 7.55
N VAL A 89 -0.05 1.86 8.47
CA VAL A 89 1.41 1.86 8.62
C VAL A 89 1.92 0.47 8.24
N VAL A 90 2.72 0.39 7.18
CA VAL A 90 3.23 -0.88 6.64
C VAL A 90 4.75 -0.88 6.78
N GLU A 91 5.26 -1.69 7.69
CA GLU A 91 6.70 -1.89 7.86
C GLU A 91 7.19 -3.02 6.96
N SER A 92 8.44 -2.94 6.49
CA SER A 92 9.06 -4.02 5.71
C SER A 92 9.02 -5.37 6.47
N GLY A 93 8.65 -6.42 5.74
CA GLY A 93 8.46 -7.77 6.25
C GLY A 93 7.13 -8.00 6.97
N LYS A 94 6.26 -6.99 7.09
CA LYS A 94 4.96 -7.10 7.77
C LYS A 94 3.79 -7.03 6.80
N THR A 95 2.70 -7.71 7.17
CA THR A 95 1.38 -7.60 6.54
C THR A 95 0.47 -6.75 7.41
N THR A 96 -0.18 -5.76 6.82
CA THR A 96 -1.06 -4.82 7.50
C THR A 96 -2.43 -4.78 6.84
N GLN A 97 -3.49 -4.87 7.63
CA GLN A 97 -4.85 -4.75 7.14
C GLN A 97 -5.20 -3.29 6.83
N ILE A 98 -5.79 -3.05 5.65
CA ILE A 98 -6.28 -1.73 5.22
C ILE A 98 -7.77 -1.61 5.52
N ALA A 99 -8.53 -2.60 5.07
CA ALA A 99 -9.98 -2.57 5.15
C ALA A 99 -10.55 -3.98 5.30
N SER A 100 -11.78 -4.08 5.78
CA SER A 100 -12.58 -5.31 5.67
C SER A 100 -14.06 -4.99 5.55
N ALA A 101 -14.76 -5.92 4.92
CA ALA A 101 -16.20 -5.98 4.90
C ALA A 101 -16.67 -7.18 5.72
N SER A 102 -17.68 -6.98 6.55
CA SER A 102 -18.36 -8.06 7.24
C SER A 102 -19.33 -8.80 6.30
N LYS A 103 -19.98 -9.84 6.81
CA LYS A 103 -21.12 -10.45 6.13
C LYS A 103 -22.20 -9.39 5.87
N GLY A 104 -22.71 -9.34 4.65
CA GLY A 104 -23.70 -8.37 4.20
C GLY A 104 -23.12 -7.07 3.65
N GLU A 105 -21.80 -6.87 3.74
CA GLU A 105 -21.11 -5.63 3.38
C GLU A 105 -20.14 -5.83 2.21
N GLY A 106 -19.74 -4.72 1.59
CA GLY A 106 -18.61 -4.69 0.68
C GLY A 106 -18.81 -5.45 -0.62
N LEU A 107 -20.06 -5.77 -0.97
CA LEU A 107 -20.41 -6.31 -2.29
C LEU A 107 -20.13 -5.23 -3.33
N GLY A 108 -19.65 -5.60 -4.52
CA GLY A 108 -19.41 -4.64 -5.57
C GLY A 108 -17.99 -4.08 -5.62
N LEU A 109 -17.85 -2.93 -6.31
CA LEU A 109 -16.56 -2.25 -6.47
C LEU A 109 -16.39 -1.20 -5.37
N TRP A 110 -15.34 -1.37 -4.56
CA TRP A 110 -14.94 -0.45 -3.52
C TRP A 110 -13.51 0.00 -3.77
N GLY A 111 -13.27 1.30 -3.67
CA GLY A 111 -11.94 1.86 -3.79
C GLY A 111 -11.50 2.58 -2.53
N PHE A 112 -10.20 2.56 -2.28
CA PHE A 112 -9.53 3.22 -1.16
C PHE A 112 -8.44 4.10 -1.73
N HIS A 113 -8.44 5.39 -1.38
CA HIS A 113 -7.48 6.34 -1.91
C HIS A 113 -6.81 7.19 -0.84
N TRP A 114 -5.60 7.65 -1.20
CA TRP A 114 -4.73 8.50 -0.38
C TRP A 114 -4.22 9.65 -1.23
N TYR A 115 -5.14 10.43 -1.80
CA TYR A 115 -4.78 11.52 -2.70
C TYR A 115 -4.01 12.60 -1.95
N ALA A 116 -3.13 13.33 -2.63
CA ALA A 116 -2.51 14.50 -2.05
C ALA A 116 -3.58 15.50 -1.57
N PRO A 117 -3.38 16.20 -0.44
CA PRO A 117 -4.35 17.14 0.10
C PRO A 117 -4.89 18.13 -0.93
N ASN A 118 -4.04 18.60 -1.84
CA ASN A 118 -4.43 19.35 -3.02
C ASN A 118 -3.83 18.72 -4.29
N TYR A 119 -4.32 17.53 -4.65
CA TYR A 119 -3.88 16.75 -5.82
C TYR A 119 -3.92 17.49 -7.18
N LYS A 120 -4.53 18.67 -7.28
CA LYS A 120 -4.56 19.48 -8.50
C LYS A 120 -3.29 20.32 -8.67
N THR A 121 -2.62 20.66 -7.58
CA THR A 121 -1.47 21.59 -7.59
C THR A 121 -0.23 21.01 -6.93
N ASP A 122 -0.40 20.06 -6.02
CA ASP A 122 0.72 19.44 -5.31
C ASP A 122 1.60 18.64 -6.29
N GLN A 123 2.91 18.71 -6.07
CA GLN A 123 3.89 17.90 -6.80
C GLN A 123 4.21 16.59 -6.06
N THR A 124 3.99 16.57 -4.74
CA THR A 124 4.19 15.42 -3.85
C THR A 124 2.92 15.14 -3.06
N ASN A 125 2.91 14.07 -2.29
CA ASN A 125 1.75 13.58 -1.57
C ASN A 125 2.10 13.26 -0.12
N SER A 126 1.78 14.19 0.79
CA SER A 126 1.97 14.03 2.24
C SER A 126 1.06 12.98 2.88
N ASN A 127 0.03 12.51 2.17
CA ASN A 127 -0.79 11.37 2.61
C ASN A 127 -0.11 10.02 2.35
N VAL A 128 0.97 9.96 1.57
CA VAL A 128 1.77 8.75 1.38
C VAL A 128 3.24 9.04 1.64
N THR A 129 3.74 8.54 2.75
CA THR A 129 5.10 8.83 3.21
C THR A 129 5.92 7.57 3.40
N LEU A 130 7.22 7.67 3.14
CA LEU A 130 8.23 6.65 3.37
C LEU A 130 9.15 7.13 4.49
N GLU A 131 9.28 6.36 5.56
CA GLU A 131 10.30 6.53 6.57
C GLU A 131 11.34 5.41 6.44
N MET A 132 12.62 5.74 6.51
CA MET A 132 13.71 4.77 6.34
C MET A 132 14.91 5.14 7.20
N ASP A 133 15.60 4.12 7.72
CA ASP A 133 16.94 4.30 8.29
C ASP A 133 17.98 4.35 7.16
N THR A 134 18.60 5.52 6.97
CA THR A 134 19.59 5.77 5.92
C THR A 134 21.04 5.62 6.43
N ASN A 135 21.26 5.03 7.61
CA ASN A 135 22.62 4.79 8.12
C ASN A 135 23.44 3.82 7.25
N THR A 136 22.78 2.86 6.62
CA THR A 136 23.41 1.78 5.86
C THR A 136 23.17 1.87 4.35
N VAL A 137 22.43 2.88 3.89
CA VAL A 137 22.12 3.03 2.46
C VAL A 137 23.30 3.64 1.73
N VAL A 138 23.50 3.20 0.50
CA VAL A 138 24.50 3.72 -0.43
C VAL A 138 23.82 4.45 -1.58
N SER A 139 24.57 5.23 -2.35
CA SER A 139 24.01 5.88 -3.54
C SER A 139 23.45 4.85 -4.53
N GLY A 140 22.31 5.15 -5.13
CA GLY A 140 21.65 4.29 -6.12
C GLY A 140 20.15 4.15 -5.91
N ALA A 141 19.53 3.37 -6.80
CA ALA A 141 18.10 3.13 -6.80
C ALA A 141 17.74 1.94 -5.89
N TYR A 142 16.85 2.17 -4.93
CA TYR A 142 16.24 1.14 -4.12
C TYR A 142 14.83 0.90 -4.59
N SER A 143 14.46 -0.36 -4.71
CA SER A 143 13.10 -0.77 -5.01
C SER A 143 12.56 -1.76 -3.98
N THR A 144 11.24 -1.75 -3.82
CA THR A 144 10.52 -2.72 -3.01
C THR A 144 9.17 -3.01 -3.66
N THR A 145 8.54 -4.11 -3.24
CA THR A 145 7.21 -4.48 -3.66
C THR A 145 6.23 -4.30 -2.50
N LEU A 146 5.10 -3.64 -2.81
CA LEU A 146 3.91 -3.64 -1.97
C LEU A 146 2.88 -4.60 -2.59
N ASN A 147 2.64 -5.71 -1.91
CA ASN A 147 1.74 -6.77 -2.36
C ASN A 147 0.38 -6.66 -1.68
N GLY A 148 -0.67 -6.54 -2.48
CA GLY A 148 -2.04 -6.63 -2.00
C GLY A 148 -2.48 -8.08 -1.79
N HIS A 149 -3.16 -8.35 -0.68
CA HIS A 149 -3.83 -9.61 -0.42
C HIS A 149 -5.30 -9.39 -0.07
N LEU A 150 -6.18 -10.03 -0.83
CA LEU A 150 -7.62 -10.05 -0.59
C LEU A 150 -8.01 -11.45 -0.14
N ALA A 151 -8.45 -11.59 1.11
CA ALA A 151 -8.89 -12.87 1.67
C ALA A 151 -10.39 -12.85 1.97
N GLN A 152 -11.05 -14.00 1.82
CA GLN A 152 -12.41 -14.18 2.32
C GLN A 152 -12.37 -14.41 3.84
N ARG A 153 -13.39 -13.93 4.57
CA ARG A 153 -13.41 -14.00 6.04
C ARG A 153 -13.78 -15.39 6.60
N HIS A 154 -14.18 -16.36 5.77
CA HIS A 154 -14.42 -17.75 6.19
C HIS A 154 -13.64 -18.77 5.34
N ASN A 155 -12.82 -19.58 6.01
CA ASN A 155 -12.07 -20.72 5.45
C ASN A 155 -12.73 -22.10 5.73
N ASN A 156 -14.00 -22.17 6.14
CA ASN A 156 -14.63 -23.44 6.58
C ASN A 156 -15.64 -24.08 5.61
N CYS A 157 -15.63 -23.70 4.32
CA CYS A 157 -16.51 -24.34 3.33
C CYS A 157 -15.72 -25.22 2.35
N LYS A 158 -15.87 -26.54 2.49
CA LYS A 158 -15.25 -27.63 1.67
C LYS A 158 -15.60 -27.64 0.16
N TRP A 159 -16.15 -26.56 -0.41
CA TRP A 159 -16.56 -26.51 -1.83
C TRP A 159 -16.32 -25.16 -2.53
N ALA A 160 -15.56 -24.23 -1.94
CA ALA A 160 -15.30 -22.96 -2.59
C ALA A 160 -14.13 -23.08 -3.59
N ILE A 161 -14.43 -22.97 -4.88
CA ILE A 161 -13.44 -22.64 -5.91
C ILE A 161 -12.84 -21.28 -5.51
N ILE A 162 -11.62 -21.29 -4.99
CA ILE A 162 -10.82 -20.08 -4.77
C ILE A 162 -10.47 -19.56 -6.16
N LEU A 163 -11.28 -18.63 -6.68
CA LEU A 163 -10.84 -17.81 -7.81
C LEU A 163 -9.56 -17.08 -7.38
N PRO A 164 -8.56 -16.92 -8.28
CA PRO A 164 -7.30 -16.29 -7.93
C PRO A 164 -7.60 -14.94 -7.31
N THR A 165 -7.26 -14.81 -6.03
CA THR A 165 -7.32 -13.54 -5.31
C THR A 165 -6.61 -12.50 -6.16
N PRO A 166 -7.18 -11.32 -6.42
CA PRO A 166 -6.47 -10.27 -7.14
C PRO A 166 -5.34 -9.78 -6.23
N SER A 167 -4.19 -10.44 -6.31
CA SER A 167 -2.93 -9.92 -5.83
C SER A 167 -2.52 -8.85 -6.83
N PHE A 168 -2.42 -7.61 -6.35
CA PHE A 168 -1.77 -6.56 -7.12
C PHE A 168 -0.37 -6.37 -6.55
N GLU A 169 0.57 -6.09 -7.45
CA GLU A 169 1.95 -5.76 -7.13
C GLU A 169 2.19 -4.30 -7.53
N VAL A 170 2.65 -3.50 -6.57
CA VAL A 170 3.15 -2.15 -6.85
C VAL A 170 4.63 -2.13 -6.59
N ILE A 171 5.43 -1.94 -7.64
CA ILE A 171 6.85 -1.64 -7.51
C ILE A 171 6.98 -0.20 -6.99
N ILE A 172 7.73 -0.05 -5.92
CA ILE A 172 8.06 1.21 -5.30
C ILE A 172 9.53 1.48 -5.57
N THR A 173 9.85 2.67 -6.07
CA THR A 173 11.23 3.06 -6.39
C THR A 173 11.61 4.32 -5.64
N PHE A 174 12.86 4.38 -5.20
CA PHE A 174 13.47 5.54 -4.57
C PHE A 174 14.94 5.64 -4.96
N ILE A 175 15.49 6.84 -5.11
CA ILE A 175 16.89 7.02 -5.49
C ILE A 175 17.62 7.82 -4.41
N PHE A 176 18.65 7.20 -3.80
CA PHE A 176 19.52 7.87 -2.84
C PHE A 176 20.73 8.49 -3.54
N HIS A 177 21.05 9.71 -3.13
CA HIS A 177 22.34 10.34 -3.35
C HIS A 177 22.97 10.58 -1.97
N THR A 178 24.04 9.86 -1.64
CA THR A 178 24.73 10.02 -0.35
C THR A 178 25.55 11.31 -0.37
N LEU A 179 25.40 12.13 0.67
CA LEU A 179 26.29 13.27 0.87
C LEU A 179 27.66 12.75 1.32
N GLU A 180 28.59 12.58 0.38
CA GLU A 180 29.99 12.33 0.74
C GLU A 180 30.53 13.54 1.52
N LYS A 181 31.21 13.24 2.63
CA LYS A 181 32.14 14.14 3.32
C LYS A 181 33.55 13.63 3.09
#